data_AF-A0A958S3V3-F1
#
_entry.id   AF-A0A958S3V3-F1
#
_cell.length_a   1.000
_cell.length_b   1.000
_cell.length_c   1.000
_cell.angle_alpha   90.00
_cell.angle_beta   90.00
_cell.angle_gamma   90.00
#
_symmetry.space_group_name_H-M   'P 1'
#
loop_
_entity.id
_entity.type
_entity.pdbx_description
1 polymer ?
#
loop_
_entity_poly.entity_id
_entity_poly.type
_entity_poly.pdbx_seq_one_letter_code
_entity_poly.pdbx_strand_id
1 'polypeptide(L)'
;MSQAKTQATHPYPDRPLKVLHLSGSDYEIGRAHADALGDSVRQGMVHFYYEFWQRMLGSVNIGGTEGWLVRRVQKLVDPFLVKRLAKNIPPSALDRLRGVAEASELPMEQLLTIVVLPDLLPWLQALSTRFQPDAFVGVSAPTFGCSSFVNRGEFFLHGRNLDFPGVAYWDRYPVIQCTQRDAGKYRFIGFTTAGVPICGITGINEAQISVSLHQHYCKTTNTKGVLPFVIGEEILSEAGSLAEAKAILQRHRVATSWAFVVTDGKTRDAFIGAMAWRRGPRPGCCSMPGG
;
A
#
# COMPACT_ATOMS: atom_id res chain seq x y z
N MET A 1 13.74 -44.01 1.18
CA MET A 1 12.75 -43.03 0.70
C MET A 1 13.47 -41.72 0.45
N SER A 2 13.71 -41.40 -0.82
CA SER A 2 14.39 -40.16 -1.23
C SER A 2 13.42 -38.99 -1.04
N GLN A 3 13.75 -38.04 -0.17
CA GLN A 3 13.02 -36.77 -0.07
C GLN A 3 13.21 -36.03 -1.39
N ALA A 4 12.20 -36.07 -2.24
CA ALA A 4 12.11 -35.19 -3.39
C ALA A 4 12.14 -33.76 -2.86
N LYS A 5 13.28 -33.08 -3.01
CA LYS A 5 13.38 -31.64 -2.84
C LYS A 5 12.48 -31.03 -3.90
N THR A 6 11.27 -30.65 -3.51
CA THR A 6 10.46 -29.69 -4.25
C THR A 6 11.35 -28.47 -4.46
N GLN A 7 11.88 -28.32 -5.67
CA GLN A 7 12.54 -27.08 -6.09
C GLN A 7 11.52 -25.96 -5.90
N ALA A 8 11.86 -25.00 -5.05
CA ALA A 8 11.05 -23.81 -4.86
C ALA A 8 10.87 -23.15 -6.23
N THR A 9 9.60 -22.96 -6.62
CA THR A 9 9.20 -22.32 -7.88
C THR A 9 9.40 -20.80 -7.87
N HIS A 10 10.05 -20.26 -6.84
CA HIS A 10 10.30 -18.84 -6.69
C HIS A 10 11.46 -18.43 -7.62
N PRO A 11 11.31 -17.37 -8.46
CA PRO A 11 12.30 -17.00 -9.47
C PRO A 11 13.60 -16.45 -8.87
N TYR A 12 13.65 -16.24 -7.55
CA TYR A 12 14.82 -15.80 -6.80
C TYR A 12 15.07 -16.71 -5.59
N PRO A 13 16.31 -16.81 -5.09
CA PRO A 13 16.55 -17.50 -3.83
C PRO A 13 15.91 -16.74 -2.67
N ASP A 14 15.16 -17.45 -1.83
CA ASP A 14 14.55 -16.89 -0.62
C ASP A 14 15.63 -16.30 0.28
N ARG A 15 15.44 -15.05 0.76
CA ARG A 15 16.29 -14.47 1.79
C ARG A 15 15.66 -14.68 3.16
N PRO A 16 16.48 -14.81 4.22
CA PRO A 16 15.95 -14.95 5.57
C PRO A 16 15.11 -13.74 5.95
N LEU A 17 14.01 -14.00 6.66
CA LEU A 17 13.18 -12.99 7.29
C LEU A 17 14.03 -12.12 8.22
N LYS A 18 13.91 -10.80 8.07
CA LYS A 18 14.52 -9.83 8.99
C LYS A 18 13.47 -9.27 9.95
N VAL A 19 13.82 -9.19 11.23
CA VAL A 19 13.02 -8.51 12.25
C VAL A 19 13.74 -7.23 12.63
N LEU A 20 13.08 -6.09 12.45
CA LEU A 20 13.63 -4.77 12.73
C LEU A 20 12.90 -4.17 13.93
N HIS A 21 13.65 -3.64 14.90
CA HIS A 21 13.10 -2.86 16.01
C HIS A 21 13.47 -1.40 15.78
N LEU A 22 12.49 -0.61 15.37
CA LEU A 22 12.69 0.77 14.93
C LEU A 22 11.95 1.72 15.86
N SER A 23 12.63 2.78 16.30
CA SER A 23 12.06 3.78 17.19
C SER A 23 12.48 5.20 16.82
N GLY A 24 11.66 6.17 17.20
CA GLY A 24 11.92 7.60 17.04
C GLY A 24 10.95 8.27 16.08
N SER A 25 11.41 9.38 15.51
CA SER A 25 10.68 10.13 14.49
C SER A 25 10.49 9.32 13.21
N ASP A 26 9.55 9.73 12.36
CA ASP A 26 9.32 9.09 11.07
C ASP A 26 10.57 9.02 10.20
N TYR A 27 11.38 10.09 10.19
CA TYR A 27 12.65 10.14 9.46
C TYR A 27 13.66 9.11 10.01
N GLU A 28 13.84 9.04 11.33
CA GLU A 28 14.76 8.09 11.97
C GLU A 28 14.35 6.64 11.71
N ILE A 29 13.05 6.34 11.80
CA ILE A 29 12.50 5.02 11.45
C ILE A 29 12.82 4.67 9.99
N GLY A 30 12.63 5.62 9.07
CA GLY A 30 12.94 5.42 7.65
C GLY A 30 14.43 5.17 7.41
N ARG A 31 15.29 5.97 8.03
CA ARG A 31 16.74 5.83 7.92
C ARG A 31 17.22 4.48 8.48
N ALA A 32 16.79 4.13 9.70
CA ALA A 32 17.14 2.89 10.35
C ALA A 32 16.63 1.65 9.58
N HIS A 33 15.46 1.73 8.95
CA HIS A 33 14.97 0.68 8.04
C HIS A 33 15.95 0.46 6.89
N ALA A 34 16.41 1.53 6.24
CA ALA A 34 17.33 1.42 5.12
C ALA A 34 18.72 0.93 5.55
N ASP A 35 19.28 1.49 6.62
CA ASP A 35 20.59 1.12 7.16
C ASP A 35 20.64 -0.38 7.52
N ALA A 36 19.58 -0.92 8.14
CA ALA A 36 19.52 -2.34 8.53
C ALA A 36 19.38 -3.31 7.34
N LEU A 37 18.94 -2.82 6.19
CA LEU A 37 18.61 -3.62 5.01
C LEU A 37 19.63 -3.48 3.88
N GLY A 38 20.39 -2.37 3.86
CA GLY A 38 21.44 -2.08 2.88
C GLY A 38 20.96 -2.25 1.45
N ASP A 39 21.74 -2.97 0.64
CA ASP A 39 21.44 -3.19 -0.78
C ASP A 39 20.09 -3.87 -1.06
N SER A 40 19.50 -4.55 -0.07
CA SER A 40 18.18 -5.17 -0.21
C SER A 40 17.09 -4.15 -0.52
N VAL A 41 17.25 -2.90 -0.04
CA VAL A 41 16.34 -1.79 -0.35
C VAL A 41 16.34 -1.50 -1.85
N ARG A 42 17.53 -1.42 -2.44
CA ARG A 42 17.69 -1.13 -3.87
C ARG A 42 17.29 -2.31 -4.75
N GLN A 43 17.50 -3.55 -4.29
CA GLN A 43 17.23 -4.77 -5.06
C GLN A 43 15.79 -5.30 -4.92
N GLY A 44 15.03 -4.80 -3.94
CA GLY A 44 13.68 -5.26 -3.62
C GLY A 44 12.58 -4.53 -4.40
N MET A 45 11.52 -4.16 -3.68
CA MET A 45 10.32 -3.56 -4.28
C MET A 45 10.56 -2.23 -4.99
N VAL A 46 11.59 -1.48 -4.58
CA VAL A 46 11.93 -0.21 -5.23
C VAL A 46 12.30 -0.46 -6.70
N HIS A 47 13.20 -1.39 -6.95
CA HIS A 47 13.62 -1.75 -8.30
C HIS A 47 12.48 -2.34 -9.11
N PHE A 48 11.68 -3.25 -8.53
CA PHE A 48 10.53 -3.82 -9.21
C PHE A 48 9.58 -2.75 -9.73
N TYR A 49 9.12 -1.85 -8.85
CA TYR A 49 8.13 -0.85 -9.24
C TYR A 49 8.69 0.18 -10.21
N TYR A 50 9.96 0.55 -10.05
CA TYR A 50 10.61 1.46 -10.98
C TYR A 50 10.72 0.84 -12.37
N GLU A 51 11.25 -0.38 -12.49
CA GLU A 51 11.34 -1.11 -13.77
C GLU A 51 9.97 -1.38 -14.38
N PHE A 52 9.00 -1.82 -13.58
CA PHE A 52 7.64 -2.05 -14.04
C PHE A 52 7.02 -0.78 -14.61
N TRP A 53 7.21 0.36 -13.92
CA TRP A 53 6.75 1.65 -14.40
C TRP A 53 7.46 2.10 -15.68
N GLN A 54 8.79 1.97 -15.76
CA GLN A 54 9.55 2.27 -16.98
C GLN A 54 9.10 1.41 -18.17
N ARG A 55 8.84 0.12 -17.94
CA ARG A 55 8.31 -0.79 -18.95
C ARG A 55 6.94 -0.35 -19.41
N MET A 56 6.01 -0.06 -18.50
CA MET A 56 4.68 0.45 -18.86
C MET A 56 4.75 1.72 -19.72
N LEU A 57 5.64 2.65 -19.39
CA LEU A 57 5.88 3.87 -20.18
C LEU A 57 6.50 3.57 -21.57
N GLY A 58 7.30 2.51 -21.67
CA GLY A 58 7.98 2.10 -22.89
C GLY A 58 7.15 1.18 -23.81
N SER A 59 6.23 0.38 -23.25
CA SER A 59 5.62 -0.78 -23.92
C SER A 59 4.32 -0.50 -24.67
N VAL A 60 3.98 0.75 -24.98
CA VAL A 60 2.90 1.04 -25.92
C VAL A 60 3.39 0.80 -27.35
N ASN A 61 3.34 -0.46 -27.77
CA ASN A 61 3.56 -0.92 -29.14
C ASN A 61 2.29 -0.67 -29.99
N ILE A 62 1.88 0.60 -30.07
CA ILE A 62 0.91 1.04 -31.08
C ILE A 62 1.75 1.50 -32.27
N GLY A 63 1.63 0.81 -33.41
CA GLY A 63 2.29 1.20 -34.66
C GLY A 63 1.75 2.54 -35.19
N GLY A 64 2.58 3.27 -35.95
CA GLY A 64 2.17 4.50 -36.63
C GLY A 64 2.31 5.79 -35.80
N THR A 65 1.78 6.89 -36.35
CA THR A 65 1.84 8.25 -35.79
C THR A 65 1.03 8.41 -34.50
N GLU A 66 -0.03 7.62 -34.33
CA GLU A 66 -0.87 7.60 -33.12
C GLU A 66 -0.12 7.06 -31.89
N GLY A 67 0.71 6.03 -32.05
CA GLY A 67 1.54 5.51 -30.96
C GLY A 67 2.64 6.47 -30.50
N TRP A 68 3.14 7.33 -31.39
CA TRP A 68 4.04 8.42 -30.99
C TRP A 68 3.33 9.49 -30.16
N LEU A 69 2.11 9.87 -30.55
CA LEU A 69 1.31 10.85 -29.83
C LEU A 69 0.92 10.34 -28.43
N VAL A 70 0.47 9.08 -28.33
CA VAL A 70 0.14 8.43 -27.05
C VAL A 70 1.36 8.37 -26.13
N ARG A 71 2.54 8.01 -26.64
CA ARG A 71 3.80 8.02 -25.86
C ARG A 71 4.18 9.42 -25.37
N ARG A 72 3.98 10.46 -26.18
CA ARG A 72 4.24 11.86 -25.77
C ARG A 72 3.26 12.32 -24.70
N VAL A 73 1.98 11.97 -24.84
CA VAL A 73 0.93 12.29 -23.87
C VAL A 73 1.18 11.56 -22.55
N GLN A 74 1.47 10.26 -22.57
CA GLN A 74 1.80 9.48 -21.37
C GLN A 74 3.02 10.06 -20.64
N LYS A 75 4.14 10.28 -21.35
CA LYS A 75 5.34 10.90 -20.77
C LYS A 75 5.11 12.26 -20.10
N LEU A 76 4.06 13.00 -20.47
CA LEU A 76 3.68 14.28 -19.85
C LEU A 76 2.65 14.11 -18.73
N VAL A 77 1.68 13.22 -18.92
CA VAL A 77 0.58 12.96 -17.99
C VAL A 77 1.09 12.21 -16.76
N ASP A 78 2.07 11.34 -16.91
CA ASP A 78 2.56 10.46 -15.85
C ASP A 78 3.31 11.21 -14.74
N PRO A 79 4.33 12.06 -15.02
CA PRO A 79 4.94 12.89 -14.00
C PRO A 79 3.94 13.84 -13.35
N PHE A 80 2.96 14.33 -14.10
CA PHE A 80 1.90 15.19 -13.57
C PHE A 80 0.96 14.45 -12.61
N LEU A 81 0.55 13.23 -12.96
CA LEU A 81 -0.32 12.38 -12.13
C LEU A 81 0.40 11.90 -10.88
N VAL A 82 1.64 11.43 -11.01
CA VAL A 82 2.49 11.04 -9.88
C VAL A 82 2.66 12.23 -8.95
N LYS A 83 3.00 13.42 -9.48
CA LYS A 83 3.11 14.66 -8.68
C LYS A 83 1.78 15.04 -8.02
N ARG A 84 0.64 14.83 -8.67
CA ARG A 84 -0.68 15.10 -8.08
C ARG A 84 -1.04 14.14 -6.96
N LEU A 85 -0.79 12.85 -7.11
CA LEU A 85 -1.03 11.86 -6.07
C LEU A 85 -0.06 12.05 -4.90
N ALA A 86 1.21 12.33 -5.19
CA ALA A 86 2.26 12.58 -4.20
C ALA A 86 1.95 13.79 -3.29
N LYS A 87 1.17 14.78 -3.76
CA LYS A 87 0.73 15.92 -2.94
C LYS A 87 -0.16 15.52 -1.76
N ASN A 88 -0.78 14.34 -1.80
CA ASN A 88 -1.64 13.86 -0.71
C ASN A 88 -0.90 12.91 0.25
N ILE A 89 0.41 12.72 0.07
CA ILE A 89 1.22 11.97 1.02
C ILE A 89 1.39 12.86 2.26
N PRO A 90 1.02 12.40 3.45
CA PRO A 90 1.18 13.22 4.64
C PRO A 90 2.66 13.43 4.98
N PRO A 91 2.99 14.52 5.70
CA PRO A 91 4.37 14.83 6.09
C PRO A 91 5.10 13.68 6.78
N SER A 92 4.44 12.96 7.69
CA SER A 92 4.99 11.79 8.38
C SER A 92 5.50 10.71 7.42
N ALA A 93 4.70 10.35 6.41
CA ALA A 93 5.10 9.38 5.41
C ALA A 93 6.22 9.92 4.51
N LEU A 94 6.19 11.21 4.16
CA LEU A 94 7.28 11.84 3.40
C LEU A 94 8.60 11.84 4.16
N ASP A 95 8.58 12.18 5.45
CA ASP A 95 9.78 12.19 6.30
C ASP A 95 10.38 10.78 6.42
N ARG A 96 9.52 9.77 6.55
CA ARG A 96 9.98 8.38 6.53
C ARG A 96 10.64 7.99 5.21
N LEU A 97 10.05 8.38 4.08
CA LEU A 97 10.65 8.14 2.77
C LEU A 97 11.96 8.92 2.58
N ARG A 98 12.08 10.14 3.14
CA ARG A 98 13.35 10.91 3.13
C ARG A 98 14.45 10.17 3.88
N GLY A 99 14.14 9.60 5.05
CA GLY A 99 15.09 8.80 5.81
C GLY A 99 15.60 7.60 5.01
N VAL A 100 14.70 6.89 4.31
CA VAL A 100 15.09 5.80 3.41
C VAL A 100 15.94 6.33 2.25
N ALA A 101 15.53 7.42 1.59
CA ALA A 101 16.22 7.99 0.43
C ALA A 101 17.68 8.33 0.75
N GLU A 102 17.92 8.96 1.89
CA GLU A 102 19.25 9.38 2.31
C GLU A 102 20.15 8.18 2.64
N ALA A 103 19.69 7.26 3.50
CA ALA A 103 20.48 6.08 3.89
C ALA A 103 20.73 5.10 2.74
N SER A 104 19.78 4.98 1.81
CA SER A 104 19.92 4.10 0.65
C SER A 104 20.44 4.81 -0.60
N GLU A 105 20.80 6.09 -0.52
CA GLU A 105 21.20 6.95 -1.65
C GLU A 105 20.30 6.78 -2.89
N LEU A 106 18.99 6.58 -2.66
CA LEU A 106 18.01 6.45 -3.72
C LEU A 106 17.38 7.81 -3.99
N PRO A 107 17.12 8.16 -5.27
CA PRO A 107 16.37 9.36 -5.57
C PRO A 107 14.97 9.30 -4.94
N MET A 108 14.57 10.36 -4.23
CA MET A 108 13.25 10.45 -3.61
C MET A 108 12.11 10.17 -4.60
N GLU A 109 12.28 10.50 -5.88
CA GLU A 109 11.32 10.22 -6.94
C GLU A 109 11.02 8.72 -7.10
N GLN A 110 12.02 7.85 -6.98
CA GLN A 110 11.82 6.40 -7.06
C GLN A 110 10.98 5.91 -5.87
N LEU A 111 11.23 6.45 -4.67
CA LEU A 111 10.47 6.12 -3.47
C LEU A 111 9.03 6.67 -3.51
N LEU A 112 8.84 7.87 -4.07
CA LEU A 112 7.51 8.42 -4.28
C LEU A 112 6.72 7.59 -5.31
N THR A 113 7.40 7.10 -6.34
CA THR A 113 6.78 6.24 -7.35
C THR A 113 6.24 4.96 -6.72
N ILE A 114 7.01 4.29 -5.85
CA ILE A 114 6.55 3.02 -5.26
C ILE A 114 5.32 3.17 -4.36
N VAL A 115 5.17 4.31 -3.67
CA VAL A 115 4.02 4.54 -2.79
C VAL A 115 2.81 5.01 -3.58
N VAL A 116 3.01 5.72 -4.69
CA VAL A 116 1.91 6.20 -5.53
C VAL A 116 1.37 5.11 -6.47
N LEU A 117 2.23 4.20 -6.93
CA LEU A 117 1.86 3.26 -7.98
C LEU A 117 0.65 2.36 -7.66
N PRO A 118 0.49 1.82 -6.43
CA PRO A 118 -0.68 1.03 -6.06
C PRO A 118 -2.02 1.76 -6.26
N ASP A 119 -2.03 3.09 -6.16
CA ASP A 119 -3.20 3.93 -6.45
C ASP A 119 -3.27 4.38 -7.92
N LEU A 120 -2.12 4.55 -8.57
CA LEU A 120 -2.06 4.97 -9.97
C LEU A 120 -2.64 3.91 -10.92
N LEU A 121 -2.35 2.62 -10.71
CA LEU A 121 -2.82 1.57 -11.61
C LEU A 121 -4.35 1.43 -11.64
N PRO A 122 -5.07 1.35 -10.49
CA PRO A 122 -6.54 1.36 -10.51
C PRO A 122 -7.09 2.69 -11.00
N TRP A 123 -6.37 3.80 -10.81
CA TRP A 123 -6.77 5.09 -11.36
C TRP A 123 -6.76 5.08 -12.89
N LEU A 124 -5.69 4.59 -13.50
CA LEU A 124 -5.56 4.45 -14.96
C LEU A 124 -6.59 3.47 -15.52
N GLN A 125 -6.83 2.35 -14.83
CA GLN A 125 -7.87 1.40 -15.19
C GLN A 125 -9.27 2.03 -15.11
N ALA A 126 -9.58 2.78 -14.05
CA ALA A 126 -10.86 3.49 -13.97
C ALA A 126 -11.02 4.52 -15.10
N LEU A 127 -9.94 5.19 -15.51
CA LEU A 127 -9.97 6.11 -16.64
C LEU A 127 -10.21 5.36 -17.95
N SER A 128 -9.52 4.24 -18.21
CA SER A 128 -9.71 3.45 -19.43
C SER A 128 -11.15 2.94 -19.56
N THR A 129 -11.77 2.54 -18.45
CA THR A 129 -13.18 2.08 -18.45
C THR A 129 -14.19 3.16 -18.82
N ARG A 130 -13.83 4.45 -18.77
CA ARG A 130 -14.70 5.53 -19.28
C ARG A 130 -14.76 5.56 -20.80
N PHE A 131 -13.69 5.13 -21.45
CA PHE A 131 -13.57 5.12 -22.91
C PHE A 131 -13.89 3.74 -23.50
N GLN A 132 -13.70 2.67 -22.72
CA GLN A 132 -14.02 1.29 -23.07
C GLN A 132 -14.75 0.60 -21.90
N PRO A 133 -16.07 0.80 -21.74
CA PRO A 133 -16.83 0.25 -20.61
C PRO A 133 -16.82 -1.28 -20.55
N ASP A 134 -16.81 -1.93 -21.72
CA ASP A 134 -16.84 -3.39 -21.86
C ASP A 134 -15.48 -4.05 -21.53
N ALA A 135 -14.40 -3.27 -21.54
CA ALA A 135 -13.07 -3.74 -21.14
C ALA A 135 -12.98 -4.07 -19.63
N PHE A 136 -13.94 -3.62 -18.81
CA PHE A 136 -14.03 -4.00 -17.40
C PHE A 136 -14.43 -5.47 -17.20
N VAL A 137 -15.05 -6.10 -18.20
CA VAL A 137 -15.61 -7.47 -18.12
C VAL A 137 -14.66 -8.52 -18.71
N GLY A 138 -13.70 -8.12 -19.55
CA GLY A 138 -12.68 -9.00 -20.10
C GLY A 138 -11.48 -9.20 -19.17
N VAL A 139 -11.64 -10.03 -18.12
CA VAL A 139 -10.53 -10.40 -17.23
C VAL A 139 -9.58 -11.35 -17.98
N SER A 140 -8.66 -10.80 -18.76
CA SER A 140 -7.46 -11.50 -19.23
C SER A 140 -6.16 -10.95 -18.62
N ALA A 141 -6.26 -9.96 -17.73
CA ALA A 141 -5.16 -9.48 -16.89
C ALA A 141 -5.13 -10.26 -15.56
N PRO A 142 -3.95 -10.53 -14.98
CA PRO A 142 -3.77 -11.65 -14.07
C PRO A 142 -4.62 -11.54 -12.80
N THR A 143 -5.21 -12.68 -12.43
CA THR A 143 -6.06 -12.93 -11.25
C THR A 143 -5.28 -12.87 -9.94
N PHE A 144 -4.55 -11.80 -9.67
CA PHE A 144 -3.93 -11.59 -8.36
C PHE A 144 -4.86 -10.74 -7.50
N GLY A 145 -5.35 -11.34 -6.43
CA GLY A 145 -6.24 -10.69 -5.48
C GLY A 145 -5.89 -11.14 -4.07
N CYS A 146 -5.82 -10.18 -3.16
CA CYS A 146 -5.59 -10.43 -1.74
C CYS A 146 -6.80 -11.13 -1.11
N SER A 147 -6.55 -12.14 -0.27
CA SER A 147 -7.59 -12.82 0.52
C SER A 147 -7.37 -12.63 2.02
N SER A 148 -8.45 -12.48 2.80
CA SER A 148 -8.42 -12.38 4.26
C SER A 148 -9.61 -13.13 4.86
N PHE A 149 -9.44 -13.62 6.08
CA PHE A 149 -10.51 -14.24 6.87
C PHE A 149 -10.46 -13.77 8.32
N VAL A 150 -11.63 -13.78 8.97
CA VAL A 150 -11.77 -13.61 10.41
C VAL A 150 -12.56 -14.78 10.96
N ASN A 151 -12.01 -15.49 11.94
CA ASN A 151 -12.69 -16.55 12.67
C ASN A 151 -13.03 -16.04 14.08
N ARG A 152 -14.30 -16.16 14.47
CA ARG A 152 -14.82 -15.77 15.81
C ARG A 152 -15.16 -16.98 16.69
N GLY A 153 -14.55 -18.13 16.42
CA GLY A 153 -14.74 -19.37 17.17
C GLY A 153 -13.97 -19.36 18.48
N GLU A 154 -13.59 -20.56 18.95
CA GLU A 154 -12.82 -20.75 20.18
C GLU A 154 -11.55 -19.89 20.21
N PHE A 155 -10.83 -19.88 19.09
CA PHE A 155 -9.72 -18.97 18.82
C PHE A 155 -10.18 -17.83 17.92
N PHE A 156 -9.92 -16.60 18.35
CA PHE A 156 -10.11 -15.43 17.49
C PHE A 156 -8.92 -15.30 16.54
N LEU A 157 -9.15 -15.51 15.25
CA LEU A 157 -8.10 -15.52 14.23
C LEU A 157 -8.36 -14.46 13.17
N HIS A 158 -7.31 -13.73 12.80
CA HIS A 158 -7.26 -12.92 11.59
C HIS A 158 -6.10 -13.44 10.74
N GLY A 159 -6.40 -13.93 9.54
CA GLY A 159 -5.38 -14.37 8.59
C GLY A 159 -5.59 -13.72 7.22
N ARG A 160 -4.50 -13.63 6.46
CA ARG A 160 -4.51 -13.01 5.13
C ARG A 160 -3.39 -13.52 4.23
N ASN A 161 -3.61 -13.50 2.92
CA ASN A 161 -2.62 -13.75 1.86
C ASN A 161 -2.47 -12.51 0.99
N LEU A 162 -1.24 -12.03 0.79
CA LEU A 162 -0.90 -10.85 -0.02
C LEU A 162 -0.46 -11.22 -1.42
N ASP A 163 -1.40 -11.15 -2.34
CA ASP A 163 -1.19 -11.47 -3.75
C ASP A 163 -1.39 -10.21 -4.60
N PHE A 164 -0.36 -9.83 -5.36
CA PHE A 164 -0.35 -8.69 -6.27
C PHE A 164 0.74 -8.88 -7.35
N PRO A 165 0.80 -8.08 -8.43
CA PRO A 165 1.78 -8.25 -9.50
C PRO A 165 3.27 -8.20 -9.09
N GLY A 166 3.59 -7.74 -7.87
CA GLY A 166 4.94 -7.75 -7.30
C GLY A 166 5.25 -8.94 -6.39
N VAL A 167 4.42 -10.00 -6.43
CA VAL A 167 4.79 -11.33 -5.91
C VAL A 167 6.13 -11.75 -6.54
N ALA A 168 6.98 -12.39 -5.75
CA ALA A 168 8.39 -12.69 -5.94
C ALA A 168 9.40 -11.56 -5.66
N TYR A 169 8.96 -10.30 -5.58
CA TYR A 169 9.82 -9.19 -5.13
C TYR A 169 9.53 -8.81 -3.68
N TRP A 170 8.27 -8.89 -3.27
CA TRP A 170 7.85 -8.60 -1.90
C TRP A 170 8.41 -9.62 -0.89
N ASP A 171 8.28 -10.89 -1.22
CA ASP A 171 8.69 -12.07 -0.43
C ASP A 171 10.18 -12.40 -0.56
N ARG A 172 10.89 -11.78 -1.53
CA ARG A 172 12.35 -11.95 -1.67
C ARG A 172 13.15 -11.35 -0.51
N TYR A 173 12.68 -10.25 0.09
CA TYR A 173 13.35 -9.59 1.22
C TYR A 173 12.34 -9.30 2.34
N PRO A 174 11.76 -10.33 2.98
CA PRO A 174 10.65 -10.15 3.89
C PRO A 174 11.11 -9.51 5.20
N VAL A 175 10.28 -8.60 5.74
CA VAL A 175 10.58 -7.82 6.93
C VAL A 175 9.40 -7.83 7.89
N ILE A 176 9.66 -8.18 9.14
CA ILE A 176 8.80 -7.83 10.27
C ILE A 176 9.36 -6.56 10.89
N GLN A 177 8.60 -5.47 10.84
CA GLN A 177 9.00 -4.19 11.38
C GLN A 177 8.22 -3.90 12.67
N CYS A 178 8.91 -3.98 13.81
CA CYS A 178 8.43 -3.56 15.12
C CYS A 178 8.69 -2.06 15.27
N THR A 179 7.65 -1.23 15.22
CA THR A 179 7.78 0.23 15.22
C THR A 179 7.25 0.84 16.52
N GLN A 180 8.05 1.76 17.07
CA GLN A 180 7.69 2.63 18.19
C GLN A 180 7.92 4.10 17.79
N ARG A 181 6.84 4.82 17.50
CA ARG A 181 6.88 6.26 17.25
C ARG A 181 7.01 7.05 18.56
N ASP A 182 7.22 8.36 18.45
CA ASP A 182 7.22 9.30 19.59
C ASP A 182 5.94 9.20 20.45
N ALA A 183 6.00 9.76 21.65
CA ALA A 183 4.99 9.60 22.70
C ALA A 183 3.54 9.83 22.23
N GLY A 184 2.61 9.03 22.77
CA GLY A 184 1.17 9.13 22.49
C GLY A 184 0.70 8.31 21.28
N LYS A 185 1.54 7.45 20.71
CA LYS A 185 1.18 6.48 19.66
C LYS A 185 1.36 5.05 20.16
N TYR A 186 0.55 4.13 19.65
CA TYR A 186 0.73 2.71 19.90
C TYR A 186 1.96 2.17 19.18
N ARG A 187 2.68 1.26 19.85
CA ARG A 187 3.65 0.37 19.22
C ARG A 187 2.92 -0.62 18.33
N PHE A 188 3.51 -0.94 17.18
CA PHE A 188 2.91 -1.88 16.25
C PHE A 188 3.95 -2.72 15.52
N ILE A 189 3.51 -3.85 15.02
CA ILE A 189 4.26 -4.72 14.14
C ILE A 189 3.60 -4.66 12.76
N GLY A 190 4.41 -4.41 11.74
CA GLY A 190 4.02 -4.51 10.34
C GLY A 190 4.75 -5.63 9.61
N PHE A 191 4.06 -6.25 8.67
CA PHE A 191 4.63 -7.22 7.75
C PHE A 191 4.87 -6.53 6.41
N THR A 192 6.14 -6.30 6.10
CA THR A 192 6.59 -5.51 4.95
C THR A 192 7.77 -6.17 4.25
N THR A 193 8.48 -5.42 3.42
CA THR A 193 9.65 -5.84 2.65
C THR A 193 10.68 -4.73 2.60
N ALA A 194 11.90 -5.06 2.18
CA ALA A 194 12.98 -4.09 2.11
C ALA A 194 12.65 -2.91 1.16
N GLY A 195 12.83 -1.69 1.67
CA GLY A 195 12.56 -0.45 0.94
C GLY A 195 11.12 0.06 1.03
N VAL A 196 10.24 -0.65 1.75
CA VAL A 196 8.86 -0.23 2.02
C VAL A 196 8.70 -0.01 3.53
N PRO A 197 9.00 1.19 4.07
CA PRO A 197 9.05 1.42 5.52
C PRO A 197 7.66 1.74 6.13
N ILE A 198 6.57 1.56 5.38
CA ILE A 198 5.19 1.87 5.79
C ILE A 198 4.42 0.55 5.97
N CYS A 199 3.86 0.34 7.16
CA CYS A 199 3.34 -0.93 7.65
C CYS A 199 1.82 -1.11 7.50
N GLY A 200 1.10 -0.15 6.91
CA GLY A 200 -0.37 -0.18 6.88
C GLY A 200 -1.01 -1.13 5.88
N ILE A 201 -0.24 -2.03 5.25
CA ILE A 201 -0.80 -3.11 4.41
C ILE A 201 -1.24 -4.28 5.27
N THR A 202 -0.43 -4.66 6.26
CA THR A 202 -0.71 -5.79 7.16
C THR A 202 0.04 -5.56 8.46
N GLY A 203 -0.67 -5.57 9.59
CA GLY A 203 -0.04 -5.40 10.89
C GLY A 203 -0.99 -5.51 12.07
N ILE A 204 -0.42 -5.41 13.26
CA ILE A 204 -1.12 -5.41 14.55
C ILE A 204 -0.43 -4.47 15.53
N ASN A 205 -1.20 -3.77 16.36
CA ASN A 205 -0.67 -2.90 17.39
C ASN A 205 -0.80 -3.49 18.81
N GLU A 206 -0.14 -2.86 19.78
CA GLU A 206 -0.15 -3.32 21.18
C GLU A 206 -1.54 -3.22 21.85
N ALA A 207 -2.47 -2.45 21.28
CA ALA A 207 -3.87 -2.43 21.70
C ALA A 207 -4.70 -3.59 21.13
N GLN A 208 -4.05 -4.52 20.41
CA GLN A 208 -4.63 -5.69 19.74
C GLN A 208 -5.55 -5.34 18.56
N ILE A 209 -5.38 -4.15 17.97
CA ILE A 209 -6.01 -3.79 16.71
C ILE A 209 -5.12 -4.27 15.57
N SER A 210 -5.69 -5.07 14.67
CA SER A 210 -5.00 -5.52 13.47
C SER A 210 -5.70 -5.05 12.20
N VAL A 211 -4.93 -4.86 11.13
CA VAL A 211 -5.42 -4.37 9.84
C VAL A 211 -4.85 -5.21 8.71
N SER A 212 -5.71 -5.55 7.74
CA SER A 212 -5.33 -6.09 6.44
C SER A 212 -5.97 -5.24 5.34
N LEU A 213 -5.14 -4.72 4.44
CA LEU A 213 -5.55 -3.86 3.34
C LEU A 213 -5.74 -4.67 2.05
N HIS A 214 -6.84 -4.40 1.34
CA HIS A 214 -7.20 -5.02 0.07
C HIS A 214 -7.41 -3.96 -1.01
N GLN A 215 -6.76 -4.15 -2.15
CA GLN A 215 -6.99 -3.34 -3.33
C GLN A 215 -8.32 -3.72 -3.98
N HIS A 216 -9.17 -2.74 -4.25
CA HIS A 216 -10.41 -2.91 -5.00
C HIS A 216 -10.36 -2.11 -6.30
N TYR A 217 -11.06 -2.60 -7.31
CA TYR A 217 -11.24 -1.88 -8.56
C TYR A 217 -12.56 -1.12 -8.55
N CYS A 218 -12.54 0.11 -9.04
CA CYS A 218 -13.72 0.97 -9.13
C CYS A 218 -13.74 1.75 -10.43
N LYS A 219 -14.93 2.23 -10.80
CA LYS A 219 -15.12 3.13 -11.95
C LYS A 219 -14.95 4.61 -11.57
N THR A 220 -14.92 4.93 -10.27
CA THR A 220 -14.86 6.30 -9.75
C THR A 220 -13.55 6.56 -9.03
N THR A 221 -12.81 7.56 -9.49
CA THR A 221 -11.48 7.89 -8.97
C THR A 221 -11.24 9.40 -8.90
N ASN A 222 -10.23 9.79 -8.13
CA ASN A 222 -9.77 11.17 -7.94
C ASN A 222 -8.26 11.18 -7.65
N THR A 223 -7.62 12.33 -7.81
CA THR A 223 -6.19 12.54 -7.50
C THR A 223 -5.97 13.27 -6.18
N LYS A 224 -6.97 13.35 -5.29
CA LYS A 224 -6.91 14.08 -4.01
C LYS A 224 -7.11 13.17 -2.79
N GLY A 225 -7.08 11.85 -2.99
CA GLY A 225 -7.20 10.90 -1.89
C GLY A 225 -5.87 10.66 -1.21
N VAL A 226 -5.93 10.32 0.08
CA VAL A 226 -4.79 9.85 0.86
C VAL A 226 -4.48 8.41 0.44
N LEU A 227 -3.20 8.06 0.46
CA LEU A 227 -2.75 6.70 0.16
C LEU A 227 -3.30 5.72 1.21
N PRO A 228 -3.86 4.57 0.79
CA PRO A 228 -4.59 3.67 1.68
C PRO A 228 -3.73 3.02 2.78
N PHE A 229 -2.48 2.68 2.50
CA PHE A 229 -1.57 2.10 3.49
C PHE A 229 -1.05 3.14 4.49
N VAL A 230 -1.16 4.44 4.20
CA VAL A 230 -0.94 5.47 5.22
C VAL A 230 -2.10 5.44 6.21
N ILE A 231 -3.35 5.34 5.72
CA ILE A 231 -4.54 5.21 6.57
C ILE A 231 -4.45 3.93 7.41
N GLY A 232 -4.00 2.82 6.81
CA GLY A 232 -3.80 1.55 7.53
C GLY A 232 -2.75 1.67 8.64
N GLU A 233 -1.66 2.41 8.42
CA GLU A 233 -0.65 2.62 9.46
C GLU A 233 -1.15 3.60 10.53
N GLU A 234 -1.97 4.59 10.17
CA GLU A 234 -2.64 5.47 11.13
C GLU A 234 -3.56 4.68 12.06
N ILE A 235 -4.27 3.66 11.54
CA ILE A 235 -5.01 2.70 12.38
C ILE A 235 -4.07 1.98 13.34
N LEU A 236 -2.96 1.43 12.85
CA LEU A 236 -1.99 0.74 13.72
C LEU A 236 -1.39 1.66 14.78
N SER A 237 -1.13 2.91 14.43
CA SER A 237 -0.45 3.87 15.29
C SER A 237 -1.38 4.56 16.31
N GLU A 238 -2.69 4.62 16.06
CA GLU A 238 -3.62 5.46 16.83
C GLU A 238 -4.87 4.73 17.37
N ALA A 239 -5.34 3.66 16.73
CA ALA A 239 -6.59 3.03 17.15
C ALA A 239 -6.36 2.05 18.31
N GLY A 240 -7.05 2.28 19.42
CA GLY A 240 -7.17 1.34 20.53
C GLY A 240 -8.44 0.50 20.49
N SER A 241 -9.35 0.77 19.55
CA SER A 241 -10.65 0.12 19.41
C SER A 241 -11.15 0.10 17.95
N LEU A 242 -12.15 -0.75 17.66
CA LEU A 242 -12.83 -0.73 16.35
C LEU A 242 -13.57 0.59 16.08
N ALA A 243 -14.08 1.26 17.12
CA ALA A 243 -14.77 2.53 16.98
C ALA A 243 -13.82 3.63 16.52
N GLU A 244 -12.64 3.71 17.13
CA GLU A 244 -11.59 4.63 16.70
C GLU A 244 -11.12 4.30 15.28
N ALA A 245 -10.84 3.02 14.97
CA ALA A 245 -10.47 2.62 13.61
C ALA A 245 -11.52 3.02 12.56
N LYS A 246 -12.82 2.89 12.85
CA LYS A 246 -13.90 3.39 11.99
C LYS A 246 -13.86 4.91 11.84
N ALA A 247 -13.61 5.65 12.93
CA ALA A 247 -13.48 7.10 12.89
C ALA A 247 -12.29 7.54 12.01
N ILE A 248 -11.16 6.81 12.06
CA ILE A 248 -10.00 7.02 11.16
C ILE A 248 -10.42 6.84 9.70
N LEU A 249 -11.11 5.75 9.36
CA LEU A 249 -11.57 5.53 7.99
C LEU A 249 -12.56 6.61 7.52
N GLN A 250 -13.45 7.08 8.39
CA GLN A 250 -14.47 8.09 8.07
C GLN A 250 -13.89 9.50 7.84
N ARG A 251 -12.79 9.86 8.52
CA ARG A 251 -12.12 11.16 8.31
C ARG A 251 -11.36 11.24 6.99
N HIS A 252 -11.05 10.10 6.37
CA HIS A 252 -10.25 10.02 5.16
C HIS A 252 -11.05 9.88 3.87
N ARG A 253 -10.36 10.18 2.76
CA ARG A 253 -10.81 9.93 1.39
C ARG A 253 -9.70 9.22 0.66
N VAL A 254 -10.04 8.21 -0.14
CA VAL A 254 -9.10 7.48 -0.99
C VAL A 254 -9.20 7.94 -2.44
N ALA A 255 -8.11 7.77 -3.20
CA ALA A 255 -8.04 8.15 -4.61
C ALA A 255 -8.83 7.17 -5.49
N THR A 256 -8.80 5.90 -5.11
CA THR A 256 -9.41 4.76 -5.82
C THR A 256 -10.33 4.00 -4.86
N SER A 257 -10.36 2.67 -4.90
CA SER A 257 -11.15 1.85 -3.97
C SER A 257 -10.28 0.84 -3.23
N TRP A 258 -10.58 0.69 -1.95
CA TRP A 258 -9.83 -0.17 -1.03
C TRP A 258 -10.77 -0.75 0.00
N ALA A 259 -10.47 -1.94 0.53
CA ALA A 259 -11.13 -2.47 1.70
C ALA A 259 -10.13 -2.70 2.85
N PHE A 260 -10.58 -2.38 4.06
CA PHE A 260 -9.83 -2.59 5.28
C PHE A 260 -10.55 -3.67 6.09
N VAL A 261 -9.88 -4.79 6.35
CA VAL A 261 -10.32 -5.78 7.33
C VAL A 261 -9.66 -5.43 8.64
N VAL A 262 -10.45 -5.00 9.62
CA VAL A 262 -9.95 -4.55 10.92
C VAL A 262 -10.54 -5.44 12.01
N THR A 263 -9.69 -5.90 12.92
CA THR A 263 -10.09 -6.75 14.04
C THR A 263 -9.61 -6.19 15.37
N ASP A 264 -10.30 -6.54 16.44
CA ASP A 264 -9.92 -6.21 17.81
C ASP A 264 -9.85 -7.50 18.63
N GLY A 265 -8.63 -7.85 19.04
CA GLY A 265 -8.35 -9.07 19.81
C GLY A 265 -9.01 -9.09 21.19
N LYS A 266 -9.25 -7.92 21.80
CA LYS A 266 -9.85 -7.82 23.14
C LYS A 266 -11.33 -8.15 23.11
N THR A 267 -12.04 -7.61 22.11
CA THR A 267 -13.49 -7.80 21.94
C THR A 267 -13.84 -8.99 21.07
N ARG A 268 -12.85 -9.58 20.38
CA ARG A 268 -13.02 -10.68 19.41
C ARG A 268 -14.01 -10.32 18.31
N ASP A 269 -14.00 -9.06 17.91
CA ASP A 269 -14.89 -8.49 16.91
C ASP A 269 -14.09 -7.92 15.72
N ALA A 270 -14.78 -7.69 14.61
CA ALA A 270 -14.18 -7.22 13.38
C ALA A 270 -15.18 -6.44 12.53
N PHE A 271 -14.66 -5.60 11.63
CA PHE A 271 -15.45 -5.03 10.55
C PHE A 271 -14.65 -5.01 9.25
N ILE A 272 -15.37 -4.92 8.13
CA ILE A 272 -14.81 -4.69 6.81
C ILE A 272 -15.26 -3.30 6.34
N GLY A 273 -14.30 -2.38 6.19
CA GLY A 273 -14.55 -1.02 5.72
C GLY A 273 -14.19 -0.89 4.25
N ALA A 274 -15.19 -0.91 3.36
CA ALA A 274 -14.99 -0.65 1.94
C ALA A 274 -15.01 0.86 1.65
N MET A 275 -13.89 1.40 1.20
CA MET A 275 -13.72 2.79 0.80
C MET A 275 -13.69 2.89 -0.73
N ALA A 276 -14.32 3.92 -1.26
CA ALA A 276 -14.23 4.30 -2.66
C ALA A 276 -14.36 5.82 -2.77
N TRP A 277 -13.82 6.39 -3.84
CA TRP A 277 -14.08 7.80 -4.13
C TRP A 277 -15.58 8.05 -4.36
N ARG A 278 -16.14 9.03 -3.64
CA ARG A 278 -17.52 9.50 -3.80
C ARG A 278 -17.54 11.01 -4.03
N ARG A 279 -18.34 11.46 -5.00
CA ARG A 279 -18.72 12.88 -5.13
C ARG A 279 -19.77 13.20 -4.07
N GLY A 280 -19.54 14.24 -3.27
CA GLY A 280 -20.50 14.71 -2.27
C GLY A 280 -19.88 14.98 -0.88
N PRO A 281 -20.64 15.63 0.01
CA PRO A 281 -20.20 15.95 1.37
C PRO A 281 -19.83 14.68 2.16
N ARG A 282 -19.00 14.84 3.20
CA ARG A 282 -18.62 13.73 4.07
C ARG A 282 -19.84 13.23 4.83
N PRO A 283 -20.20 11.93 4.78
CA PRO A 283 -21.20 11.40 5.70
C PRO A 283 -20.64 11.60 7.12
N GLY A 284 -21.28 12.47 7.90
CA GLY A 284 -20.81 12.92 9.22
C GLY A 284 -20.53 14.43 9.33
N CYS A 285 -20.37 15.16 8.21
CA CYS A 285 -20.43 16.63 8.21
C CYS A 285 -21.88 17.08 7.95
N CYS A 286 -22.83 16.62 8.75
CA CYS A 286 -24.05 17.38 8.93
C CYS A 286 -23.69 18.48 9.92
N SER A 287 -23.59 19.72 9.43
CA SER A 287 -23.72 20.91 10.26
C SER A 287 -24.96 20.73 11.14
N MET A 288 -24.76 20.64 12.45
CA MET A 288 -25.85 20.79 13.41
C MET A 288 -26.53 22.13 13.10
N PRO A 289 -27.85 22.19 12.85
CA PRO A 289 -28.54 23.47 12.76
C PRO A 289 -28.38 24.15 14.13
N GLY A 290 -27.83 25.36 14.14
CA GLY A 290 -27.83 26.20 15.34
C GLY A 290 -29.29 26.48 15.72
N GLY A 291 -29.63 26.13 16.97
CA GLY A 291 -30.75 26.72 17.68
C GLY A 291 -30.35 28.02 18.36
#